data_AF-A0A2I0SD84-F1
#
_entry.id   AF-A0A2I0SD84-F1
#
_cell.length_a   1.000
_cell.length_b   1.000
_cell.length_c   1.000
_cell.angle_alpha   90.00
_cell.angle_beta   90.00
_cell.angle_gamma   90.00
#
_symmetry.space_group_name_H-M   'P 1'
#
loop_
_entity.id
_entity.type
_entity.pdbx_description
1 polymer ?
#
loop_
_entity_poly.entity_id
_entity_poly.type
_entity_poly.pdbx_seq_one_letter_code
_entity_poly.pdbx_strand_id
1 'polypeptide(L)' 'MAEPVRVRRLTDEEGQKLQQIVRRGSTSLVRYRRAMMLLASAGGNRVSVIAKLVQADEDTV' A
#
# COMPACT_ATOMS: atom_id res chain seq x y z
N MET A 1 4.45 9.18 19.69
CA MET A 1 4.21 8.66 18.33
C MET A 1 2.91 7.88 18.33
N ALA A 2 2.09 8.02 17.30
CA ALA A 2 0.83 7.28 17.20
C ALA A 2 1.11 5.83 16.79
N GLU A 3 0.26 4.89 17.25
CA GLU A 3 0.37 3.51 16.79
C GLU A 3 0.09 3.42 15.28
N PRO A 4 0.88 2.66 14.51
CA PRO A 4 0.66 2.53 13.07
C PRO A 4 -0.72 1.94 12.76
N VAL A 5 -1.45 2.63 11.88
CA VAL A 5 -2.80 2.22 11.48
C VAL A 5 -2.72 0.97 10.60
N ARG A 6 -3.57 -0.02 10.88
CA ARG A 6 -3.66 -1.23 10.07
C ARG A 6 -4.82 -1.15 9.08
N VAL A 7 -4.55 -1.58 7.85
CA VAL A 7 -5.58 -1.70 6.82
C VAL A 7 -6.55 -2.83 7.22
N ARG A 8 -7.85 -2.56 7.09
CA ARG A 8 -8.87 -3.61 7.28
C ARG A 8 -8.69 -4.72 6.23
N ARG A 9 -9.31 -5.88 6.46
CA ARG A 9 -9.36 -6.92 5.43
C ARG A 9 -9.95 -6.37 4.13
N LEU A 10 -9.25 -6.61 3.02
CA LEU A 10 -9.72 -6.27 1.68
C LEU A 10 -10.66 -7.37 1.17
N THR A 11 -11.65 -6.97 0.38
CA THR A 11 -12.39 -7.91 -0.47
C THR A 11 -11.54 -8.32 -1.68
N ASP A 12 -11.92 -9.41 -2.35
CA ASP A 12 -11.19 -9.87 -3.54
C ASP A 12 -11.24 -8.84 -4.67
N GLU A 13 -12.37 -8.14 -4.83
CA GLU A 13 -12.53 -7.07 -5.82
C GLU A 13 -11.60 -5.88 -5.52
N GLU A 14 -11.51 -5.47 -4.25
CA GLU A 14 -10.58 -4.42 -3.83
C GLU A 14 -9.13 -4.83 -4.09
N GLY A 15 -8.78 -6.07 -3.75
CA GLY A 15 -7.47 -6.65 -4.03
C GLY A 15 -7.14 -6.64 -5.51
N GLN A 16 -8.06 -7.08 -6.37
CA GLN A 16 -7.88 -7.11 -7.83
C GLN A 16 -7.68 -5.70 -8.40
N LYS A 17 -8.46 -4.72 -7.95
CA LYS A 17 -8.32 -3.32 -8.39
C LYS A 17 -6.96 -2.73 -8.01
N LEU A 18 -6.50 -2.97 -6.79
CA LEU A 18 -5.17 -2.54 -6.34
C LEU A 18 -4.06 -3.24 -7.13
N GLN A 19 -4.18 -4.55 -7.36
CA GLN A 19 -3.24 -5.30 -8.19
C GLN A 19 -3.19 -4.76 -9.63
N GLN A 20 -4.33 -4.39 -10.21
CA GLN A 20 -4.37 -3.82 -11.55
C GLN A 20 -3.62 -2.49 -11.62
N ILE A 21 -3.79 -1.61 -10.62
CA ILE A 21 -3.07 -0.34 -10.52
C ILE A 21 -1.56 -0.57 -10.39
N VAL A 22 -1.13 -1.49 -9.52
CA VAL A 22 0.29 -1.77 -9.30
C VAL A 22 0.94 -2.45 -10.51
N ARG A 23 0.24 -3.38 -11.18
CA ARG A 23 0.79 -4.13 -12.32
C ARG A 23 0.81 -3.33 -13.62
N ARG A 24 -0.21 -2.52 -13.87
CA ARG A 24 -0.34 -1.74 -15.13
C ARG A 24 0.20 -0.32 -14.99
N GLY A 25 0.55 0.10 -13.79
CA GLY A 25 0.86 1.49 -13.48
C GLY A 25 -0.39 2.37 -13.42
N SER A 26 -0.18 3.62 -13.03
CA SER A 26 -1.19 4.66 -13.07
C SER A 26 -0.56 5.96 -13.56
N THR A 27 -1.32 6.75 -14.31
CA THR A 27 -0.95 8.12 -14.65
C THR A 27 -0.84 9.03 -13.43
N SER A 28 -1.42 8.63 -12.29
CA SER A 28 -1.28 9.31 -11.00
C SER A 28 -0.27 8.58 -10.12
N LEU A 29 0.88 9.23 -9.87
CA LEU A 29 1.92 8.72 -8.98
C LEU A 29 1.37 8.47 -7.55
N VAL A 30 0.51 9.37 -7.06
CA VAL A 30 -0.13 9.25 -5.75
C VAL A 30 -1.02 8.01 -5.67
N ARG A 31 -1.84 7.77 -6.71
CA ARG A 31 -2.71 6.58 -6.78
C ARG A 31 -1.89 5.30 -6.82
N TYR A 32 -0.81 5.28 -7.61
CA TYR A 32 0.08 4.12 -7.69
C TYR A 32 0.75 3.81 -6.34
N ARG A 33 1.38 4.80 -5.69
CA ARG A 33 2.05 4.61 -4.40
C ARG A 33 1.08 4.19 -3.30
N ARG A 34 -0.12 4.80 -3.22
CA ARG A 34 -1.16 4.38 -2.27
C ARG A 34 -1.64 2.96 -2.52
N ALA A 35 -1.81 2.56 -3.78
CA ALA A 35 -2.22 1.21 -4.08
C ALA A 35 -1.17 0.17 -3.65
N MET A 36 0.11 0.49 -3.85
CA MET A 36 1.22 -0.33 -3.39
C MET A 36 1.26 -0.45 -1.86
N MET A 37 1.09 0.68 -1.13
CA MET A 37 1.03 0.67 0.35
C MET A 37 -0.13 -0.17 0.87
N LEU A 38 -1.34 0.03 0.34
CA LEU A 38 -2.54 -0.69 0.79
C LEU A 38 -2.43 -2.19 0.53
N LEU A 39 -1.92 -2.58 -0.63
CA LEU A 39 -1.76 -3.98 -0.99
C LEU A 39 -0.70 -4.66 -0.10
N ALA A 40 0.42 -4.00 0.16
CA ALA A 40 1.47 -4.53 1.03
C ALA A 40 1.01 -4.63 2.49
N SER A 41 0.27 -3.62 2.98
CA SER A 41 -0.30 -3.61 4.33
C SER A 41 -1.34 -4.72 4.52
N ALA A 42 -2.24 -4.90 3.55
CA ALA A 42 -3.22 -5.99 3.58
C ALA A 42 -2.57 -7.38 3.51
N GLY A 43 -1.37 -7.49 2.91
CA GLY A 43 -0.54 -8.70 2.92
C GLY A 43 0.18 -8.98 4.25
N GLY A 44 -0.01 -8.14 5.28
CA GLY A 44 0.61 -8.30 6.60
C GLY A 44 2.07 -7.85 6.67
N ASN A 45 2.55 -7.07 5.69
CA ASN A 45 3.92 -6.54 5.74
C ASN A 45 4.07 -5.50 6.85
N ARG A 46 5.26 -5.47 7.47
CA ARG A 46 5.61 -4.44 8.47
C ARG A 46 5.78 -3.08 7.80
N VAL A 47 5.48 -2.00 8.53
CA VAL A 47 5.60 -0.61 8.07
C VAL A 47 7.00 -0.34 7.49
N SER A 48 8.06 -0.78 8.18
CA SER A 48 9.45 -0.64 7.72
C SER A 48 9.75 -1.29 6.36
N VAL A 49 9.06 -2.37 6.02
CA VAL A 49 9.20 -3.03 4.71
C VAL A 49 8.45 -2.25 3.64
N ILE A 50 7.25 -1.76 3.97
CA ILE A 50 6.43 -0.98 3.05
C ILE A 50 7.11 0.35 2.74
N ALA A 51 7.62 1.06 3.74
CA ALA A 51 8.36 2.31 3.61
C ALA A 51 9.55 2.18 2.64
N LYS A 52 10.33 1.09 2.77
CA LYS A 52 11.41 0.75 1.83
C LYS A 52 10.90 0.49 0.42
N LEU A 53 9.82 -0.28 0.28
CA LEU A 53 9.23 -0.60 -1.02
C LEU A 53 8.78 0.66 -1.76
N VAL A 54 8.14 1.60 -1.04
CA VAL A 54 7.62 2.84 -1.64
C VAL A 54 8.61 4.00 -1.63
N GLN A 55 9.83 3.81 -1.13
CA GLN A 55 10.86 4.86 -0.97
C GLN A 55 10.31 6.08 -0.21
N ALA A 56 9.82 5.82 1.00
CA ALA A 56 9.30 6.84 1.92
C ALA A 56 9.76 6.54 3.35
N ASP A 57 9.62 7.52 4.24
CA ASP A 57 9.80 7.33 5.67
C ASP A 57 8.66 6.51 6.28
N GLU A 58 8.93 5.81 7.39
CA GLU A 58 7.92 5.00 8.09
C GLU A 58 6.73 5.85 8.58
N ASP A 59 6.97 7.12 8.93
CA ASP A 59 5.93 8.07 9.34
C ASP A 59 5.01 8.51 8.17
N THR A 60 5.36 8.18 6.92
CA THR A 60 4.54 8.46 5.74
C THR A 60 3.52 7.34 5.46
N VAL A 61 3.72 6.15 6.02
CA VAL A 61 2.97 4.90 5.71
C VAL A 61 1.94 4.60 6.80
#